data_AF-A0A257QQ94-F1
#
_entry.id   AF-A0A257QQ94-F1
#
_cell.length_a   1.000
_cell.length_b   1.000
_cell.length_c   1.000
_cell.angle_alpha   90.00
_cell.angle_beta   90.00
_cell.angle_gamma   90.00
#
_symmetry.space_group_name_H-M   'P 1'
#
loop_
_entity.id
_entity.type
_entity.pdbx_description
1 polymer ?
#
loop_
_entity_poly.entity_id
_entity_poly.type
_entity_poly.pdbx_seq_one_letter_code
_entity_poly.pdbx_strand_id
1 'polypeptide(L)'
;MMRSLGASITLAWVFQAVSSFLALIFIWTLWHRAIINPIERMALTLTTSILMTPYGYLYDLVGFSVAMMAMLTRAKPHQKPVFWMLWLFAGYTGPLANWTGIILMLVVAAFGIIYMWFFVRSDRVDTQDLCPITA
;
A
#
# COMPACT_ATOMS: atom_id res chain seq x y z
N MET A 1 -4.07 -7.56 -13.84
CA MET A 1 -2.71 -8.12 -13.56
C MET A 1 -2.55 -9.60 -13.85
N MET A 2 -3.43 -10.50 -13.40
CA MET A 2 -3.28 -11.93 -13.72
C MET A 2 -3.19 -12.24 -15.22
N ARG A 3 -3.71 -11.35 -16.07
CA ARG A 3 -3.54 -11.42 -17.52
C ARG A 3 -2.07 -11.44 -17.95
N SER A 4 -1.18 -10.72 -17.25
CA SER A 4 0.26 -10.72 -17.50
C SER A 4 0.94 -12.04 -17.10
N LEU A 5 0.24 -12.88 -16.32
CA LEU A 5 0.65 -14.23 -15.96
C LEU A 5 0.01 -15.30 -16.87
N GLY A 6 -0.58 -14.90 -18.00
CA GLY A 6 -1.24 -15.82 -18.94
C GLY A 6 -2.65 -16.27 -18.52
N ALA A 7 -3.22 -15.72 -17.44
CA ALA A 7 -4.57 -16.07 -17.00
C ALA A 7 -5.64 -15.69 -18.04
N SER A 8 -6.74 -16.45 -18.06
CA SER A 8 -7.92 -16.10 -18.87
C SER A 8 -8.50 -14.75 -18.44
N ILE A 9 -9.22 -14.09 -19.34
CA ILE A 9 -9.84 -12.80 -19.04
C ILE A 9 -10.82 -12.92 -17.86
N THR A 10 -11.63 -13.98 -17.83
CA THR A 10 -12.57 -14.27 -16.74
C THR A 10 -11.87 -14.37 -15.39
N LEU A 11 -10.75 -15.12 -15.33
CA LEU A 11 -9.99 -15.27 -14.09
C LEU A 11 -9.39 -13.93 -13.64
N ALA A 12 -8.89 -13.13 -14.58
CA ALA A 12 -8.37 -11.81 -14.27
C ALA A 12 -9.44 -10.87 -13.68
N TRP A 13 -10.67 -10.92 -14.18
CA TRP A 13 -11.79 -10.16 -13.63
C TRP A 13 -12.19 -10.62 -12.22
N VAL A 14 -12.26 -11.94 -11.99
CA VAL A 14 -12.57 -12.49 -10.67
C VAL A 14 -11.55 -12.03 -9.64
N PHE A 15 -10.26 -12.14 -9.93
CA PHE A 15 -9.21 -11.70 -9.01
C PHE A 15 -9.22 -10.19 -8.78
N GLN A 16 -9.51 -9.39 -9.80
CA GLN A 16 -9.67 -7.95 -9.63
C GLN A 16 -10.86 -7.62 -8.72
N ALA A 17 -12.00 -8.29 -8.91
CA ALA A 17 -13.20 -8.11 -8.09
C ALA A 17 -12.93 -8.49 -6.63
N VAL A 18 -12.29 -9.65 -6.38
CA VAL A 18 -11.90 -10.09 -5.03
C VAL A 18 -10.94 -9.09 -4.39
N SER A 19 -9.89 -8.68 -5.09
CA SER A 19 -8.91 -7.69 -4.61
C SER A 19 -9.59 -6.37 -4.24
N SER A 20 -10.50 -5.89 -5.09
CA SER A 20 -11.24 -4.64 -4.87
C SER A 20 -12.17 -4.73 -3.66
N PHE A 21 -12.83 -5.88 -3.47
CA PHE A 21 -13.72 -6.10 -2.33
C PHE A 21 -12.95 -6.17 -1.01
N LEU A 22 -11.80 -6.86 -0.99
CA LEU A 22 -10.91 -6.90 0.17
C LEU A 22 -10.35 -5.52 0.50
N ALA A 23 -9.95 -4.74 -0.51
CA ALA A 23 -9.51 -3.36 -0.36
C ALA A 23 -10.59 -2.49 0.27
N LEU A 24 -11.84 -2.62 -0.19
CA LEU A 24 -12.99 -1.90 0.37
C LEU A 24 -13.21 -2.24 1.85
N ILE A 25 -13.23 -3.54 2.19
CA ILE A 25 -13.39 -4.01 3.58
C ILE A 25 -12.26 -3.46 4.46
N PHE A 26 -11.02 -3.48 3.96
CA PHE A 26 -9.86 -2.96 4.68
C PHE A 26 -9.99 -1.45 4.94
N ILE A 27 -10.32 -0.65 3.92
CA ILE A 27 -10.54 0.79 4.05
C ILE A 27 -11.69 1.07 5.02
N TRP A 28 -12.82 0.37 4.89
CA TRP A 28 -13.94 0.52 5.81
C TRP A 28 -13.50 0.30 7.27
N THR A 29 -12.80 -0.81 7.52
CA THR A 29 -12.27 -1.15 8.84
C THR A 29 -11.26 -0.12 9.35
N LEU A 30 -10.42 0.40 8.46
CA LEU A 30 -9.40 1.41 8.77
C LEU A 30 -10.06 2.71 9.27
N TRP A 31 -11.12 3.16 8.60
CA TRP A 31 -11.81 4.40 8.92
C TRP A 31 -12.66 4.33 10.21
N HIS A 32 -13.09 3.14 10.60
CA HIS A 32 -13.78 2.92 11.88
C HIS A 32 -12.83 2.89 13.09
N ARG A 33 -11.51 2.88 12.88
CA ARG A 33 -10.52 2.90 13.98
C ARG A 33 -10.19 4.34 14.36
N ALA A 34 -10.77 4.82 15.47
CA ALA A 34 -10.56 6.17 15.99
C ALA A 34 -9.09 6.50 16.30
N ILE A 35 -8.28 5.50 16.65
CA ILE A 35 -6.91 5.65 17.21
C ILE A 35 -5.83 5.82 16.12
N ILE A 36 -6.19 5.79 14.83
CA ILE A 36 -5.19 5.88 13.74
C ILE A 36 -4.95 7.35 13.38
N ASN A 37 -3.67 7.75 13.30
CA ASN A 37 -3.27 9.10 12.90
C ASN A 37 -3.84 9.44 11.49
N PRO A 38 -4.34 10.65 11.26
CA PRO A 38 -4.87 11.05 9.95
C PRO A 38 -3.90 10.83 8.77
N ILE A 39 -2.59 11.05 8.97
CA ILE A 39 -1.56 10.88 7.94
C ILE A 39 -1.40 9.40 7.58
N GLU A 40 -1.35 8.53 8.59
CA GLU A 40 -1.26 7.08 8.40
C GLU A 40 -2.51 6.51 7.75
N ARG A 41 -3.68 7.00 8.15
CA ARG A 41 -4.97 6.65 7.55
C ARG A 41 -5.01 7.06 6.08
N MET A 42 -4.56 8.26 5.75
CA MET A 42 -4.45 8.74 4.37
C MET A 42 -3.49 7.86 3.56
N ALA A 43 -2.27 7.61 4.07
CA ALA A 43 -1.27 6.82 3.36
C ALA A 43 -1.75 5.38 3.07
N LEU A 44 -2.36 4.73 4.06
CA LEU A 44 -2.97 3.40 3.89
C LEU A 44 -4.13 3.42 2.89
N THR A 45 -4.97 4.47 2.90
CA THR A 45 -6.07 4.61 1.93
C THR A 45 -5.54 4.76 0.51
N LEU A 46 -4.58 5.67 0.27
CA LEU A 46 -3.97 5.91 -1.03
C LEU A 46 -3.21 4.69 -1.56
N THR A 47 -2.56 3.95 -0.67
CA THR A 47 -1.85 2.72 -1.07
C THR A 47 -2.85 1.60 -1.41
N THR A 48 -3.97 1.52 -0.67
CA THR A 48 -5.00 0.50 -0.87
C THR A 48 -5.83 0.75 -2.13
N SER A 49 -6.05 2.00 -2.55
CA SER A 49 -6.82 2.31 -3.75
C SER A 49 -6.22 1.70 -5.03
N ILE A 50 -4.90 1.48 -5.06
CA ILE A 50 -4.21 0.79 -6.16
C ILE A 50 -4.78 -0.61 -6.40
N LEU A 51 -5.18 -1.32 -5.33
CA LEU A 51 -5.75 -2.67 -5.44
C LEU A 51 -7.14 -2.66 -6.08
N MET A 52 -7.83 -1.53 -6.10
CA MET A 52 -9.17 -1.37 -6.68
C MET A 52 -9.12 -1.06 -8.18
N THR A 53 -8.05 -0.42 -8.64
CA THR A 53 -7.92 0.03 -10.03
C THR A 53 -7.23 -1.03 -10.90
N PRO A 54 -7.83 -1.47 -12.03
CA PRO A 54 -7.16 -2.39 -12.95
C PRO A 54 -5.98 -1.73 -13.72
N TYR A 55 -5.87 -0.39 -13.68
CA TYR A 55 -4.90 0.41 -14.44
C TYR A 55 -4.12 1.41 -13.56
N GLY A 56 -3.89 1.13 -12.27
CA GLY A 56 -3.26 2.09 -11.34
C GLY A 56 -1.83 2.55 -11.68
N TYR A 57 -1.35 2.25 -12.88
CA TYR A 57 0.00 2.38 -13.37
C TYR A 57 0.46 3.81 -13.68
N LEU A 58 -0.44 4.79 -13.80
CA LEU A 58 -0.08 6.14 -14.22
C LEU A 58 -0.64 7.23 -13.31
N TYR A 59 -1.95 7.22 -13.05
CA TYR A 59 -2.61 8.31 -12.33
C TYR A 59 -2.51 8.17 -10.81
N ASP A 60 -2.60 6.95 -10.29
CA ASP A 60 -2.60 6.68 -8.84
C ASP A 60 -1.18 6.73 -8.22
N LEU A 61 -0.14 6.76 -9.06
CA LEU A 61 1.25 6.84 -8.62
C LEU A 61 1.55 8.14 -7.87
N VAL A 62 0.91 9.25 -8.22
CA VAL A 62 1.09 10.52 -7.49
C VAL A 62 0.61 10.36 -6.04
N GLY A 63 -0.59 9.80 -5.85
CA GLY A 63 -1.13 9.53 -4.51
C GLY A 63 -0.25 8.55 -3.73
N PHE A 64 0.23 7.50 -4.38
CA PHE A 64 1.17 6.56 -3.78
C PHE A 64 2.49 7.22 -3.37
N SER A 65 3.06 8.09 -4.21
CA SER A 65 4.27 8.84 -3.89
C SER A 65 4.06 9.75 -2.67
N VAL A 66 2.92 10.45 -2.61
CA VAL A 66 2.55 11.24 -1.43
C VAL A 66 2.47 10.37 -0.18
N ALA A 67 1.86 9.18 -0.28
CA ALA A 67 1.79 8.22 0.83
C ALA A 67 3.18 7.77 1.30
N MET A 68 4.09 7.41 0.40
CA MET A 68 5.46 7.01 0.77
C MET A 68 6.22 8.14 1.44
N MET A 69 6.12 9.36 0.90
CA MET A 69 6.79 10.53 1.47
C MET A 69 6.26 10.86 2.87
N ALA A 70 4.94 10.78 3.05
CA ALA A 70 4.31 10.98 4.36
C ALA A 70 4.74 9.93 5.40
N MET A 71 5.03 8.69 4.98
CA MET A 71 5.57 7.66 5.88
C MET A 71 7.07 7.84 6.12
N LEU A 72 7.85 8.27 5.13
CA LEU A 72 9.29 8.52 5.25
C LEU A 72 9.63 9.59 6.30
N THR A 73 8.79 10.61 6.45
CA THR A 73 8.98 11.67 7.47
C THR A 73 8.76 11.15 8.90
N ARG A 74 8.01 10.06 9.07
CA ARG A 74 7.71 9.42 10.36
C ARG A 74 8.59 8.20 10.63
N ALA A 75 9.15 7.59 9.60
CA ALA A 75 9.90 6.35 9.70
C ALA A 75 11.23 6.52 10.45
N LYS A 76 11.53 5.55 11.33
CA LYS A 76 12.85 5.41 11.97
C LYS A 76 13.92 5.11 10.89
N PRO A 77 15.21 5.43 11.12
CA PRO A 77 16.27 5.25 10.12
C PRO A 77 16.33 3.85 9.48
N HIS A 78 16.07 2.80 10.25
CA HIS A 78 16.08 1.41 9.76
C HIS A 78 14.84 1.03 8.92
N GLN A 79 13.75 1.79 8.99
CA GLN A 79 12.50 1.56 8.23
C GLN A 79 12.50 2.30 6.89
N LYS A 80 13.23 3.42 6.80
CA LYS A 80 13.32 4.27 5.60
C LYS A 80 13.70 3.52 4.32
N PRO A 81 14.65 2.56 4.32
CA PRO A 81 15.03 1.84 3.10
C PRO A 81 13.84 1.16 2.41
N VAL A 82 12.90 0.59 3.18
CA VAL A 82 11.72 -0.08 2.62
C VAL A 82 10.81 0.92 1.91
N PHE A 83 10.54 2.07 2.53
CA PHE A 83 9.73 3.12 1.90
C PHE A 83 10.41 3.73 0.67
N TRP A 84 11.74 3.85 0.66
CA TRP A 84 12.49 4.24 -0.54
C TRP A 84 12.35 3.22 -1.67
N MET A 85 12.48 1.92 -1.38
CA MET A 85 12.30 0.86 -2.38
C MET A 85 10.87 0.80 -2.92
N LEU A 86 9.88 1.00 -2.05
CA LEU A 86 8.47 1.12 -2.42
C LEU A 86 8.23 2.34 -3.31
N TRP A 87 8.78 3.51 -2.95
CA TRP A 87 8.65 4.72 -3.74
C TRP A 87 9.31 4.60 -5.12
N LEU A 88 10.51 4.04 -5.18
CA LEU A 88 11.24 3.80 -6.43
C LEU A 88 10.53 2.80 -7.36
N PHE A 89 9.61 1.98 -6.84
CA PHE A 89 8.83 1.03 -7.64
C PHE A 89 8.12 1.68 -8.82
N ALA A 90 7.61 2.90 -8.64
CA ALA A 90 6.99 3.67 -9.71
C ALA A 90 7.94 3.86 -10.91
N GLY A 91 9.25 4.01 -10.67
CA GLY A 91 10.26 4.20 -11.71
C GLY A 91 10.68 2.91 -12.40
N TYR A 92 10.84 1.81 -11.66
CA TYR A 92 11.34 0.54 -12.24
C TYR A 92 10.23 -0.41 -12.70
N THR A 93 8.96 -0.17 -12.37
CA THR A 93 7.85 -1.05 -12.76
C THR A 93 7.71 -1.15 -14.29
N GLY A 94 7.78 -0.04 -15.03
CA GLY A 94 7.65 -0.02 -16.49
C GLY A 94 8.72 -0.85 -17.19
N PRO A 95 10.01 -0.60 -16.92
CA PRO A 95 11.10 -1.42 -17.42
C PRO A 95 10.96 -2.91 -17.05
N LEU A 96 10.59 -3.24 -15.81
CA LEU A 96 10.39 -4.63 -15.39
C LEU A 96 9.24 -5.30 -16.13
N ALA A 97 8.12 -4.60 -16.31
CA ALA A 97 6.97 -5.12 -17.03
C ALA A 97 7.31 -5.38 -18.50
N ASN A 98 8.09 -4.50 -19.12
CA ASN A 98 8.56 -4.69 -20.50
C ASN A 98 9.53 -5.87 -20.63
N TRP A 99 10.41 -6.07 -19.64
CA TRP A 99 11.42 -7.14 -19.70
C TRP A 99 10.86 -8.51 -19.32
N THR A 100 10.01 -8.58 -18.31
CA THR A 100 9.47 -9.85 -17.77
C THR A 100 8.09 -10.20 -18.32
N GLY A 101 7.38 -9.24 -18.93
CA GLY A 101 5.98 -9.37 -19.29
C GLY A 101 5.03 -9.35 -18.07
N ILE A 102 5.54 -9.14 -16.85
CA ILE A 102 4.76 -9.25 -15.60
C ILE A 102 4.55 -7.87 -14.98
N ILE A 103 3.29 -7.55 -14.66
CA ILE A 103 2.95 -6.33 -13.94
C ILE A 103 2.96 -6.64 -12.43
N LEU A 104 3.95 -6.12 -11.70
CA LEU A 104 4.18 -6.44 -10.27
C LEU A 104 3.43 -5.54 -9.27
N MET A 105 2.66 -4.55 -9.74
CA MET A 105 2.15 -3.48 -8.88
C MET A 105 1.12 -3.95 -7.83
N LEU A 106 0.35 -5.01 -8.07
CA LEU A 106 -0.51 -5.59 -7.01
C LEU A 106 0.34 -6.20 -5.89
N VAL A 107 1.44 -6.86 -6.23
CA VAL A 107 2.34 -7.47 -5.23
C VAL A 107 3.00 -6.38 -4.40
N VAL A 108 3.46 -5.31 -5.05
CA VAL A 108 4.11 -4.19 -4.34
C VAL A 108 3.11 -3.35 -3.55
N ALA A 109 1.91 -3.10 -4.06
CA ALA A 109 0.86 -2.43 -3.30
C ALA A 109 0.45 -3.27 -2.08
N ALA A 110 0.23 -4.58 -2.25
CA ALA A 110 -0.09 -5.48 -1.14
C ALA A 110 1.05 -5.49 -0.09
N PHE A 111 2.30 -5.61 -0.53
CA PHE A 111 3.46 -5.54 0.35
C PHE A 111 3.54 -4.18 1.08
N GLY A 112 3.32 -3.07 0.37
CA GLY A 112 3.29 -1.73 0.94
C GLY A 112 2.21 -1.55 2.00
N ILE A 113 0.99 -2.05 1.73
CA ILE A 113 -0.13 -2.03 2.68
C ILE A 113 0.21 -2.83 3.93
N ILE A 114 0.73 -4.05 3.76
CA ILE A 114 1.11 -4.94 4.87
C ILE A 114 2.23 -4.28 5.71
N TYR A 115 3.26 -3.78 5.06
CA TYR A 115 4.39 -3.13 5.73
C TYR A 115 3.94 -1.89 6.51
N MET A 116 3.15 -1.01 5.87
CA MET A 116 2.57 0.16 6.52
C MET A 116 1.69 -0.21 7.70
N TRP A 117 0.88 -1.27 7.58
CA TRP A 117 0.04 -1.73 8.67
C TRP A 117 0.86 -2.12 9.91
N PHE A 118 1.96 -2.84 9.71
CA PHE A 118 2.87 -3.19 10.79
C PHE A 118 3.63 -1.99 11.34
N PHE A 119 4.04 -1.05 10.47
CA PHE A 119 4.64 0.22 10.88
C PHE A 119 3.71 1.02 11.81
N VAL A 120 2.46 1.24 11.39
CA VAL A 120 1.41 1.94 12.17
C VAL A 120 1.10 1.21 13.48
N ARG A 121 1.24 -0.12 13.51
CA ARG A 121 1.07 -0.89 14.74
C ARG A 121 2.27 -0.72 15.67
N SER A 122 3.50 -0.72 15.16
CA SER A 122 4.72 -0.52 15.94
C SER A 122 4.80 0.89 16.53
N ASP A 123 4.51 1.93 15.73
CA ASP A 123 4.55 3.33 16.17
C ASP A 123 3.59 3.57 17.34
N ARG A 124 2.43 2.89 17.33
CA ARG A 124 1.46 2.94 18.43
C ARG A 124 1.97 2.32 19.72
N VAL A 125 2.66 1.19 19.65
CA VAL A 125 3.26 0.55 20.85
C VAL A 125 4.29 1.49 21.46
N ASP A 126 5.19 2.02 20.63
CA ASP A 126 6.22 2.98 21.08
C ASP A 126 5.62 4.25 21.72
N THR A 127 4.51 4.75 21.19
CA THR A 127 3.84 5.96 21.72
C THR A 127 3.12 5.69 23.05
N GLN A 128 2.55 4.49 23.24
CA GLN A 128 1.91 4.10 24.51
C GLN A 128 2.95 3.91 25.63
N ASP A 129 4.11 3.33 25.32
CA ASP A 129 5.19 3.13 26.31
C ASP A 129 5.78 4.45 26.83
N LEU A 130 5.74 5.51 26.01
CA LEU A 130 6.23 6.85 26.38
C LEU A 130 5.21 7.67 27.20
N CYS A 131 3.93 7.28 27.23
CA CYS A 131 2.89 7.98 27.97
C CYS A 131 2.06 6.98 28.80
N PRO A 132 2.57 6.50 29.95
CA PRO A 132 1.94 5.44 30.74
C PRO A 132 0.66 5.88 31.46
N ILE A 133 0.13 7.08 31.20
CA ILE A 133 -0.96 7.69 31.97
C ILE A 133 -2.18 7.92 31.09
N THR A 134 -2.90 6.86 30.76
CA THR A 134 -4.37 6.84 30.62
C THR A 134 -4.83 5.39 30.49
N ALA A 135 -5.03 4.74 31.64
CA ALA A 135 -5.91 3.59 31.80
C ALA A 135 -6.88 3.92 32.94
#